data_AF-A0A964NAS3-F1
#
_entry.id   AF-A0A964NAS3-F1
#
_cell.length_a   1.000
_cell.length_b   1.000
_cell.length_c   1.000
_cell.angle_alpha   90.00
_cell.angle_beta   90.00
_cell.angle_gamma   90.00
#
_symmetry.space_group_name_H-M   'P 1'
#
loop_
_entity.id
_entity.type
_entity.pdbx_description
1 polymer ?
#
loop_
_entity_poly.entity_id
_entity_poly.type
_entity_poly.pdbx_seq_one_letter_code
_entity_poly.pdbx_strand_id
1 'polypeptide(L)'
;MSQIVSNRTGRKKIFYKGDAPEIKVFAEQNKNYLKYKTELNLNPDSNYKSHYKITIQAYEKNGSADKPYDMGTVGSPSNLASVTVKDINIDSVLFRLKIIDEHNTIKGYASKIPVVSERDPSDEDSASKNNNSTNDESDTILPVQETNNINVPFRILMNVSQKPILQLKANLNLKEKLRNDIITKTLIYTAAIKEILTKYLIDQDYKNDPNKNIFIDKIRQNCGEDLPEPPKYFLESDQTISSDASEWIDAAVEGCLNRTVNFQNKQSSIFSIFSETCKKHNLSANDED
;
A
#
# COMPACT_ATOMS: atom_id res chain seq x y z
N MET A 1 -8.61 -10.83 -32.24
CA MET A 1 -8.41 -12.21 -31.74
C MET A 1 -8.31 -12.15 -30.22
N SER A 2 -9.32 -12.68 -29.52
CA SER A 2 -9.40 -12.70 -28.05
C SER A 2 -8.51 -13.80 -27.48
N GLN A 3 -7.65 -13.46 -26.53
CA GLN A 3 -6.73 -14.39 -25.89
C GLN A 3 -7.50 -15.21 -24.83
N ILE A 4 -7.62 -16.53 -25.06
CA ILE A 4 -8.22 -17.47 -24.12
C ILE A 4 -7.23 -17.69 -22.97
N VAL A 5 -7.56 -17.19 -21.78
CA VAL A 5 -6.81 -17.49 -20.55
C VAL A 5 -7.27 -18.88 -20.05
N SER A 6 -6.44 -19.91 -20.22
CA SER A 6 -6.78 -21.26 -19.74
C SER A 6 -6.61 -21.36 -18.22
N ASN A 7 -7.69 -21.62 -17.50
CA ASN A 7 -7.66 -21.88 -16.07
C ASN A 7 -7.26 -23.35 -15.83
N ARG A 8 -5.94 -23.61 -15.77
CA ARG A 8 -5.33 -24.95 -15.62
C ARG A 8 -5.73 -25.74 -14.36
N THR A 9 -6.48 -25.16 -13.42
CA THR A 9 -6.81 -25.81 -12.12
C THR A 9 -8.27 -26.19 -11.94
N GLY A 10 -9.18 -25.79 -12.86
CA GLY A 10 -10.62 -26.01 -12.71
C GLY A 10 -11.27 -25.28 -11.53
N ARG A 11 -10.52 -24.44 -10.81
CA ARG A 11 -11.00 -23.65 -9.66
C ARG A 11 -11.78 -22.45 -10.15
N LYS A 12 -12.99 -22.26 -9.66
CA LYS A 12 -13.79 -21.07 -9.97
C LYS A 12 -13.34 -19.92 -9.08
N LYS A 13 -13.11 -18.76 -9.71
CA LYS A 13 -12.76 -17.53 -9.01
C LYS A 13 -14.04 -16.96 -8.40
N ILE A 14 -14.00 -16.64 -7.12
CA ILE A 14 -15.09 -15.95 -6.43
C ILE A 14 -14.78 -14.45 -6.50
N PHE A 15 -15.73 -13.66 -6.97
CA PHE A 15 -15.52 -12.24 -7.18
C PHE A 15 -15.75 -11.46 -5.88
N TYR A 16 -14.80 -10.61 -5.51
CA TYR A 16 -14.91 -9.68 -4.37
C TYR A 16 -14.85 -8.21 -4.83
N LYS A 17 -14.86 -7.98 -6.15
CA LYS A 17 -14.79 -6.68 -6.84
C LYS A 17 -15.69 -6.75 -8.09
N GLY A 18 -16.25 -5.61 -8.49
CA GLY A 18 -17.19 -5.48 -9.60
C GLY A 18 -18.62 -5.15 -9.10
N ASP A 19 -19.55 -4.98 -10.04
CA ASP A 19 -20.92 -4.50 -9.77
C ASP A 19 -21.73 -5.45 -8.87
N ALA A 20 -21.39 -6.74 -8.86
CA ALA A 20 -22.00 -7.76 -8.01
C ALA A 20 -20.92 -8.62 -7.32
N PRO A 21 -20.26 -8.10 -6.27
CA PRO A 21 -19.26 -8.88 -5.54
C PRO A 21 -19.95 -9.98 -4.74
N GLU A 22 -19.43 -11.21 -4.84
CA GLU A 22 -19.94 -12.38 -4.14
C GLU A 22 -19.52 -12.42 -2.66
N ILE A 23 -18.53 -11.63 -2.27
CA ILE A 23 -18.08 -11.50 -0.88
C ILE A 23 -17.65 -10.06 -0.59
N LYS A 24 -18.16 -9.51 0.51
CA LYS A 24 -17.67 -8.27 1.13
C LYS A 24 -17.23 -8.56 2.56
N VAL A 25 -16.16 -7.90 3.01
CA VAL A 25 -15.66 -8.01 4.38
C VAL A 25 -15.57 -6.62 4.99
N PHE A 26 -16.21 -6.44 6.14
CA PHE A 26 -16.18 -5.20 6.92
C PHE A 26 -15.40 -5.47 8.19
N ALA A 27 -14.54 -4.54 8.61
CA ALA A 27 -13.76 -4.72 9.82
C ALA A 27 -13.59 -3.41 10.58
N GLU A 28 -13.50 -3.53 11.90
CA GLU A 28 -13.27 -2.44 12.84
C GLU A 28 -12.13 -2.82 13.78
N GLN A 29 -11.16 -1.91 13.94
CA GLN A 29 -10.06 -2.10 14.88
C GLN A 29 -10.48 -1.60 16.27
N ASN A 30 -10.46 -2.49 17.26
CA ASN A 30 -10.48 -2.14 18.67
C ASN A 30 -9.06 -2.25 19.24
N LYS A 31 -8.81 -1.57 20.38
CA LYS A 31 -7.46 -1.37 20.97
C LYS A 31 -6.52 -2.58 20.87
N ASN A 32 -7.02 -3.80 21.10
CA ASN A 32 -6.21 -5.02 21.13
C ASN A 32 -6.71 -6.14 20.16
N TYR A 33 -7.71 -5.88 19.32
CA TYR A 33 -8.27 -6.90 18.43
C TYR A 33 -9.02 -6.30 17.24
N LEU A 34 -9.00 -7.03 16.12
CA LEU A 34 -9.80 -6.75 14.93
C LEU A 34 -11.15 -7.46 15.04
N LYS A 35 -12.25 -6.74 14.81
CA LYS A 35 -13.60 -7.29 14.72
C LYS A 35 -14.04 -7.25 13.27
N TYR A 36 -14.43 -8.37 12.65
CA TYR A 36 -14.87 -8.36 11.25
C TYR A 36 -16.21 -9.07 11.00
N LYS A 37 -16.95 -8.59 10.01
CA LYS A 37 -18.23 -9.11 9.50
C LYS A 37 -18.06 -9.44 8.01
N THR A 38 -18.81 -10.43 7.53
CA THR A 38 -18.82 -10.81 6.11
C THR A 38 -20.22 -10.76 5.54
N GLU A 39 -20.35 -10.39 4.26
CA GLU A 39 -21.57 -10.53 3.48
C GLU A 39 -21.27 -11.40 2.26
N LEU A 40 -21.89 -12.58 2.19
CA LEU A 40 -21.68 -13.55 1.14
C LEU A 40 -22.93 -13.67 0.24
N ASN A 41 -22.74 -13.52 -1.06
CA ASN A 41 -23.76 -13.69 -2.09
C ASN A 41 -23.17 -14.44 -3.29
N LEU A 42 -23.00 -15.76 -3.16
CA LEU A 42 -22.37 -16.59 -4.20
C LEU A 42 -23.19 -16.57 -5.49
N ASN A 43 -22.51 -16.45 -6.63
CA ASN A 43 -23.16 -16.46 -7.93
C ASN A 43 -23.78 -17.85 -8.22
N PRO A 44 -25.10 -17.96 -8.47
CA PRO A 44 -25.77 -19.21 -8.82
C PRO A 44 -25.15 -19.95 -10.01
N ASP A 45 -24.64 -19.23 -11.01
CA ASP A 45 -24.04 -19.78 -12.23
C ASP A 45 -22.70 -20.49 -11.96
N SER A 46 -22.16 -20.33 -10.75
CA SER A 46 -20.94 -21.01 -10.32
C SER A 46 -21.14 -22.51 -10.12
N ASN A 47 -22.37 -23.05 -10.19
CA ASN A 47 -22.65 -24.50 -10.14
C ASN A 47 -21.87 -25.26 -9.04
N TYR A 48 -21.66 -24.62 -7.89
CA TYR A 48 -21.08 -25.29 -6.74
C TYR A 48 -22.11 -26.26 -6.14
N LYS A 49 -21.67 -27.42 -5.66
CA LYS A 49 -22.59 -28.35 -4.99
C LYS A 49 -22.93 -27.79 -3.61
N SER A 50 -24.20 -27.93 -3.20
CA SER A 50 -24.74 -27.38 -1.96
C SER A 50 -23.99 -27.83 -0.69
N HIS A 51 -23.40 -29.03 -0.68
CA HIS A 51 -22.67 -29.57 0.46
C HIS A 51 -21.21 -29.10 0.57
N TYR A 52 -20.69 -28.33 -0.41
CA TYR A 52 -19.31 -27.83 -0.34
C TYR A 52 -19.16 -26.83 0.80
N LYS A 53 -18.07 -26.96 1.57
CA LYS A 53 -17.78 -26.13 2.75
C LYS A 53 -17.17 -24.80 2.35
N ILE A 54 -17.52 -23.74 3.07
CA ILE A 54 -17.03 -22.39 2.86
C ILE A 54 -16.16 -22.02 4.07
N THR A 55 -14.93 -21.57 3.82
CA THR A 55 -14.04 -21.11 4.89
C THR A 55 -13.47 -19.74 4.56
N ILE A 56 -13.35 -18.88 5.56
CA ILE A 56 -12.67 -17.60 5.46
C ILE A 56 -11.54 -17.52 6.48
N GLN A 57 -10.44 -16.88 6.10
CA GLN A 57 -9.30 -16.71 6.97
C GLN A 57 -8.70 -15.32 6.81
N ALA A 58 -8.51 -14.64 7.94
CA ALA A 58 -7.76 -13.40 8.04
C ALA A 58 -6.26 -13.71 8.06
N TYR A 59 -5.49 -12.94 7.32
CA TYR A 59 -4.03 -13.02 7.32
C TYR A 59 -3.40 -11.68 6.98
N GLU A 60 -2.19 -11.46 7.46
CA GLU A 60 -1.34 -10.33 7.13
C GLU A 60 -0.32 -10.71 6.05
N LYS A 61 0.09 -9.71 5.25
CA LYS A 61 1.11 -9.92 4.20
C LYS A 61 2.48 -10.37 4.75
N ASN A 62 2.77 -10.11 6.03
CA ASN A 62 4.01 -10.49 6.71
C ASN A 62 4.05 -11.96 7.18
N GLY A 63 2.96 -12.73 7.02
CA GLY A 63 2.90 -14.15 7.34
C GLY A 63 2.07 -14.51 8.58
N SER A 64 1.60 -13.54 9.36
CA SER A 64 0.65 -13.81 10.45
C SER A 64 -0.71 -14.22 9.88
N ALA A 65 -1.20 -15.40 10.23
CA ALA A 65 -2.50 -15.89 9.74
C ALA A 65 -3.30 -16.48 10.90
N ASP A 66 -4.56 -16.07 11.01
CA ASP A 66 -5.48 -16.64 12.00
C ASP A 66 -5.97 -18.03 11.54
N LYS A 67 -6.64 -18.78 12.41
CA LYS A 67 -7.30 -20.03 12.02
C LYS A 67 -8.42 -19.75 11.01
N PRO A 68 -8.63 -20.61 9.99
CA PRO A 68 -9.80 -20.50 9.13
C PRO A 68 -11.09 -20.65 9.94
N TYR A 69 -12.06 -19.77 9.71
CA TYR A 69 -13.40 -19.84 10.25
C TYR A 69 -14.32 -20.53 9.26
N ASP A 70 -15.21 -21.36 9.79
CA ASP A 70 -16.26 -22.03 9.02
C ASP A 70 -17.41 -21.04 8.76
N MET A 71 -17.80 -20.93 7.50
CA MET A 71 -18.95 -20.11 7.05
C MET A 71 -20.12 -20.98 6.62
N GLY A 72 -20.11 -22.28 6.92
CA GLY A 72 -21.16 -23.22 6.56
C GLY A 72 -20.93 -23.82 5.17
N THR A 73 -22.02 -24.10 4.46
CA THR A 73 -21.98 -24.75 3.14
C THR A 73 -22.56 -23.86 2.05
N VAL A 74 -22.29 -24.17 0.79
CA VAL A 74 -22.86 -23.45 -0.36
C VAL A 74 -24.40 -23.41 -0.34
N GLY A 75 -25.05 -24.48 0.11
CA GLY A 75 -26.51 -24.54 0.20
C GLY A 75 -27.07 -23.84 1.44
N SER A 76 -26.23 -23.52 2.42
CA SER A 76 -26.62 -22.80 3.65
C SER A 76 -25.47 -21.93 4.13
N PRO A 77 -25.11 -20.89 3.35
CA PRO A 77 -24.01 -20.01 3.71
C PRO A 77 -24.40 -19.18 4.93
N SER A 78 -23.46 -19.01 5.85
CA SER A 78 -23.62 -18.14 7.01
C SER A 78 -22.77 -16.89 6.84
N ASN A 79 -23.41 -15.74 7.05
CA ASN A 79 -22.67 -14.50 7.26
C ASN A 79 -22.08 -14.52 8.67
N LEU A 80 -20.80 -14.26 8.79
CA LEU A 80 -20.16 -14.14 10.10
C LEU A 80 -20.59 -12.84 10.77
N ALA A 81 -21.31 -12.95 11.87
CA ALA A 81 -21.64 -11.85 12.74
C ALA A 81 -20.47 -11.63 13.72
N SER A 82 -19.54 -10.75 13.36
CA SER A 82 -18.47 -10.26 14.24
C SER A 82 -17.52 -11.34 14.81
N VAL A 83 -16.43 -11.61 14.10
CA VAL A 83 -15.32 -12.45 14.58
C VAL A 83 -14.19 -11.58 15.11
N THR A 84 -13.63 -11.98 16.27
CA THR A 84 -12.52 -11.29 16.92
C THR A 84 -11.19 -11.96 16.57
N VAL A 85 -10.25 -11.20 16.02
CA VAL A 85 -8.89 -11.64 15.72
C VAL A 85 -7.88 -10.82 16.52
N LYS A 86 -6.98 -11.51 17.22
CA LYS A 86 -5.89 -10.88 17.97
C LYS A 86 -4.67 -10.75 17.08
N ASP A 87 -3.84 -9.75 17.37
CA ASP A 87 -2.51 -9.58 16.76
C ASP A 87 -2.52 -9.37 15.23
N ILE A 88 -3.61 -8.84 14.67
CA ILE A 88 -3.75 -8.45 13.26
C ILE A 88 -4.20 -6.99 13.18
N ASN A 89 -3.50 -6.19 12.37
CA ASN A 89 -3.80 -4.79 12.13
C ASN A 89 -4.73 -4.62 10.92
N ILE A 90 -5.80 -3.83 11.09
CA ILE A 90 -6.77 -3.49 10.05
C ILE A 90 -6.16 -2.93 8.75
N ASP A 91 -5.04 -2.23 8.83
CA ASP A 91 -4.40 -1.61 7.66
C ASP A 91 -3.65 -2.63 6.79
N SER A 92 -3.27 -3.78 7.38
CA SER A 92 -2.50 -4.86 6.74
C SER A 92 -3.28 -6.15 6.54
N VAL A 93 -4.49 -6.25 7.09
CA VAL A 93 -5.30 -7.46 7.03
C VAL A 93 -5.88 -7.70 5.63
N LEU A 94 -5.77 -8.94 5.20
CA LEU A 94 -6.42 -9.46 4.01
C LEU A 94 -7.19 -10.73 4.36
N PHE A 95 -8.23 -11.00 3.59
CA PHE A 95 -9.02 -12.21 3.74
C PHE A 95 -8.84 -13.14 2.55
N ARG A 96 -8.87 -14.44 2.82
CA ARG A 96 -8.98 -15.49 1.80
C ARG A 96 -10.21 -16.34 2.07
N LEU A 97 -10.99 -16.59 1.04
CA LEU A 97 -12.16 -17.44 1.07
C LEU A 97 -11.94 -18.65 0.17
N LYS A 98 -12.27 -19.84 0.67
CA LYS A 98 -12.17 -21.10 -0.04
C LYS A 98 -13.49 -21.86 0.03
N ILE A 99 -13.91 -22.39 -1.12
CA ILE A 99 -14.96 -23.41 -1.21
C ILE A 99 -14.29 -24.75 -1.45
N ILE A 100 -14.57 -25.72 -0.58
CA ILE A 100 -13.87 -27.00 -0.51
C ILE A 100 -14.88 -28.14 -0.65
N ASP A 101 -14.54 -29.15 -1.45
CA ASP A 101 -15.35 -30.37 -1.55
C ASP A 101 -15.08 -31.36 -0.41
N GLU A 102 -15.79 -32.49 -0.43
CA GLU A 102 -15.69 -33.55 0.58
C GLU A 102 -14.29 -34.20 0.64
N HIS A 103 -13.47 -34.03 -0.39
CA HIS A 103 -12.11 -34.56 -0.49
C HIS A 103 -11.05 -33.49 -0.19
N ASN A 104 -11.42 -32.40 0.47
CA ASN A 104 -10.56 -31.27 0.77
C ASN A 104 -9.95 -30.57 -0.48
N THR A 105 -10.56 -30.75 -1.65
CA THR A 105 -10.13 -30.10 -2.89
C THR A 105 -10.78 -28.73 -3.02
N ILE A 106 -9.97 -27.70 -3.27
CA ILE A 106 -10.44 -26.33 -3.49
C ILE A 106 -11.16 -26.26 -4.83
N LYS A 107 -12.47 -25.93 -4.80
CA LYS A 107 -13.32 -25.71 -5.98
C LYS A 107 -13.58 -24.25 -6.26
N GLY A 108 -13.65 -23.42 -5.21
CA GLY A 108 -13.85 -21.98 -5.29
C GLY A 108 -12.77 -21.23 -4.51
N TYR A 109 -12.31 -20.10 -5.02
CA TYR A 109 -11.24 -19.34 -4.38
C TYR A 109 -11.37 -17.84 -4.59
N ALA A 110 -11.28 -17.10 -3.49
CA ALA A 110 -10.97 -15.67 -3.46
C ALA A 110 -9.83 -15.41 -2.47
N SER A 111 -8.93 -14.51 -2.83
CA SER A 111 -7.81 -14.13 -1.96
C SER A 111 -7.49 -12.68 -2.11
N LYS A 112 -6.77 -12.15 -1.11
CA LYS A 112 -6.46 -10.72 -1.01
C LYS A 112 -7.74 -9.88 -1.01
N ILE A 113 -8.79 -10.40 -0.37
CA ILE A 113 -10.05 -9.67 -0.18
C ILE A 113 -9.76 -8.54 0.82
N PRO A 114 -9.88 -7.26 0.43
CA PRO A 114 -9.65 -6.14 1.33
C PRO A 114 -10.85 -5.90 2.24
N VAL A 115 -10.64 -5.11 3.29
CA VAL A 115 -11.73 -4.56 4.11
C VAL A 115 -12.44 -3.46 3.32
N VAL A 116 -13.77 -3.49 3.34
CA VAL A 116 -14.65 -2.44 2.82
C VAL A 116 -14.97 -1.50 3.98
N SER A 117 -14.73 -0.20 3.82
CA SER A 117 -15.11 0.82 4.80
C SER A 117 -16.64 1.00 4.79
N GLU A 118 -17.29 1.08 5.96
CA GLU A 118 -18.74 1.32 6.07
C GLU A 118 -19.20 2.74 5.64
N ARG A 119 -18.36 3.49 4.92
CA ARG A 119 -18.71 4.77 4.29
C ARG A 119 -18.32 4.74 2.82
N ASP A 120 -19.22 4.22 1.98
CA ASP A 120 -19.56 4.85 0.69
C ASP A 120 -20.85 4.25 0.12
N PRO A 121 -21.99 4.96 0.22
CA PRO A 121 -23.23 4.66 -0.48
C PRO A 121 -23.36 5.52 -1.76
N SER A 122 -22.30 5.62 -2.56
CA SER A 122 -22.36 6.23 -3.91
C SER A 122 -21.08 5.93 -4.69
N ASP A 123 -21.05 4.81 -5.41
CA ASP A 123 -20.21 4.62 -6.59
C ASP A 123 -21.00 3.78 -7.61
N GLU A 124 -22.22 4.25 -7.92
CA GLU A 124 -22.77 4.11 -9.26
C GLU A 124 -22.11 5.20 -10.11
N ASP A 125 -20.98 4.87 -10.72
CA ASP A 125 -20.50 5.39 -12.00
C ASP A 125 -18.99 5.16 -12.13
N SER A 126 -18.61 3.97 -12.59
CA SER A 126 -17.40 3.77 -13.40
C SER A 126 -17.41 2.38 -14.01
N ALA A 127 -18.33 2.19 -14.96
CA ALA A 127 -18.22 1.14 -15.94
C ALA A 127 -16.90 1.29 -16.74
N SER A 128 -16.18 0.18 -16.84
CA SER A 128 -15.17 -0.11 -17.86
C SER A 128 -13.88 0.73 -17.83
N LYS A 129 -12.85 0.17 -17.18
CA LYS A 129 -11.54 -0.01 -17.84
C LYS A 129 -10.79 -1.18 -17.22
N ASN A 130 -10.62 -2.21 -18.05
CA ASN A 130 -9.64 -3.29 -17.91
C ASN A 130 -8.38 -2.82 -17.19
N ASN A 131 -7.96 -3.49 -16.12
CA ASN A 131 -6.57 -3.48 -15.71
C ASN A 131 -6.15 -4.83 -15.13
N ASN A 132 -5.20 -5.44 -15.84
CA ASN A 132 -4.26 -6.43 -15.33
C ASN A 132 -3.79 -6.04 -13.93
N SER A 133 -4.01 -6.91 -12.94
CA SER A 133 -3.40 -6.75 -11.63
C SER A 133 -1.92 -7.15 -11.68
N THR A 134 -1.09 -6.25 -12.18
CA THR A 134 0.34 -6.22 -11.85
C THR A 134 0.51 -5.42 -10.55
N ASN A 135 0.93 -6.09 -9.49
CA ASN A 135 1.63 -5.58 -8.30
C ASN A 135 1.14 -4.25 -7.68
N ASP A 136 0.27 -4.31 -6.66
CA ASP A 136 0.18 -3.28 -5.61
C ASP A 136 1.20 -3.61 -4.49
N GLU A 137 2.48 -3.63 -4.87
CA GLU A 137 3.58 -3.23 -3.97
C GLU A 137 3.68 -1.72 -4.13
N SER A 138 3.31 -0.97 -3.10
CA SER A 138 3.65 0.44 -3.09
C SER A 138 5.14 0.51 -2.78
N ASP A 139 5.97 0.74 -3.80
CA ASP A 139 7.42 1.03 -3.71
C ASP A 139 7.69 2.34 -2.94
N THR A 140 7.17 2.46 -1.72
CA THR A 140 7.16 3.69 -0.94
C THR A 140 8.02 3.49 0.29
N ILE A 141 9.03 4.35 0.45
CA ILE A 141 9.96 4.30 1.60
C ILE A 141 9.20 4.53 2.92
N LEU A 142 8.05 5.21 2.85
CA LEU A 142 7.23 5.65 3.98
C LEU A 142 5.83 5.04 3.98
N PRO A 143 5.26 4.75 5.17
CA PRO A 143 3.83 4.56 5.35
C PRO A 143 3.04 5.80 4.91
N VAL A 144 1.92 5.60 4.20
CA VAL A 144 1.08 6.67 3.67
C VAL A 144 -0.30 6.62 4.32
N GLN A 145 -0.76 7.73 4.88
CA GLN A 145 -2.07 7.88 5.52
C GLN A 145 -2.83 9.05 4.91
N GLU A 146 -4.11 8.85 4.57
CA GLU A 146 -4.98 9.97 4.18
C GLU A 146 -5.68 10.57 5.41
N THR A 147 -5.82 11.89 5.44
CA THR A 147 -6.43 12.59 6.56
C THR A 147 -7.04 13.93 6.15
N ASN A 148 -8.11 14.32 6.85
CA ASN A 148 -8.69 15.66 6.73
C ASN A 148 -8.07 16.67 7.70
N ASN A 149 -7.23 16.24 8.65
CA ASN A 149 -6.69 17.06 9.75
C ASN A 149 -5.47 17.91 9.36
N ILE A 150 -5.31 18.19 8.06
CA ILE A 150 -4.21 18.99 7.50
C ILE A 150 -4.77 20.02 6.53
N ASN A 151 -4.11 21.17 6.43
CA ASN A 151 -4.51 22.26 5.53
C ASN A 151 -3.53 22.44 4.36
N VAL A 152 -2.59 21.50 4.22
CA VAL A 152 -1.59 21.44 3.15
C VAL A 152 -1.77 20.13 2.38
N PRO A 153 -1.28 20.02 1.13
CA PRO A 153 -1.45 18.81 0.33
C PRO A 153 -0.88 17.56 1.01
N PHE A 154 0.25 17.70 1.69
CA PHE A 154 0.84 16.65 2.50
C PHE A 154 1.61 17.22 3.70
N ARG A 155 1.83 16.40 4.72
CA ARG A 155 2.75 16.69 5.83
C ARG A 155 3.41 15.40 6.33
N ILE A 156 4.53 15.52 7.02
CA ILE A 156 5.13 14.39 7.74
C ILE A 156 4.70 14.45 9.21
N LEU A 157 4.06 13.37 9.69
CA LEU A 157 3.84 13.16 11.11
C LEU A 157 5.05 12.41 11.67
N MET A 158 5.78 13.06 12.57
CA MET A 158 6.87 12.45 13.34
C MET A 158 6.60 12.63 14.82
N ASN A 159 6.72 11.54 15.57
CA ASN A 159 6.67 11.51 17.03
C ASN A 159 7.78 10.58 17.51
N VAL A 160 8.34 10.86 18.68
CA VAL A 160 9.39 10.04 19.27
C VAL A 160 8.92 8.59 19.46
N SER A 161 9.79 7.63 19.14
CA SER A 161 9.53 6.18 19.17
C SER A 161 8.44 5.68 18.20
N GLN A 162 7.97 6.51 17.27
CA GLN A 162 7.05 6.12 16.21
C GLN A 162 7.70 6.25 14.84
N LYS A 163 7.31 5.37 13.91
CA LYS A 163 7.75 5.50 12.51
C LYS A 163 7.16 6.77 11.88
N PRO A 164 7.93 7.53 11.09
CA PRO A 164 7.40 8.66 10.34
C PRO A 164 6.27 8.22 9.40
N ILE A 165 5.22 9.04 9.30
CA ILE A 165 4.07 8.77 8.43
C ILE A 165 3.90 9.95 7.47
N LEU A 166 3.82 9.66 6.17
CA LEU A 166 3.42 10.62 5.15
C LEU A 166 1.90 10.78 5.20
N GLN A 167 1.43 11.93 5.68
CA GLN A 167 0.01 12.25 5.70
C GLN A 167 -0.37 13.04 4.46
N LEU A 168 -1.33 12.53 3.69
CA LEU A 168 -1.88 13.15 2.49
C LEU A 168 -3.26 13.73 2.79
N LYS A 169 -3.58 14.89 2.20
CA LYS A 169 -4.90 15.49 2.36
C LYS A 169 -5.94 14.62 1.65
N ALA A 170 -6.93 14.16 2.40
CA ALA A 170 -8.04 13.39 1.86
C ALA A 170 -8.83 14.23 0.84
N ASN A 171 -9.54 13.55 -0.07
CA ASN A 171 -10.35 14.14 -1.14
C ASN A 171 -9.57 14.91 -2.24
N LEU A 172 -8.23 14.83 -2.27
CA LEU A 172 -7.41 15.40 -3.35
C LEU A 172 -6.83 14.34 -4.32
N ASN A 173 -7.21 13.08 -4.12
CA ASN A 173 -6.70 11.91 -4.86
C ASN A 173 -5.16 11.80 -4.88
N LEU A 174 -4.49 12.31 -3.85
CA LEU A 174 -3.02 12.36 -3.79
C LEU A 174 -2.40 10.98 -3.63
N LYS A 175 -3.08 10.04 -2.96
CA LYS A 175 -2.59 8.67 -2.79
C LYS A 175 -2.50 7.94 -4.13
N GLU A 176 -3.49 8.11 -5.00
CA GLU A 176 -3.45 7.55 -6.35
C GLU A 176 -2.40 8.24 -7.22
N LYS A 177 -2.33 9.58 -7.17
CA LYS A 177 -1.29 10.35 -7.87
C LYS A 177 0.11 9.95 -7.43
N LEU A 178 0.35 9.70 -6.15
CA LEU A 178 1.64 9.22 -5.66
C LEU A 178 2.05 7.87 -6.26
N ARG A 179 1.07 7.01 -6.60
CA ARG A 179 1.32 5.71 -7.24
C ARG A 179 1.57 5.86 -8.74
N ASN A 180 0.81 6.73 -9.40
CA ASN A 180 0.67 6.73 -10.86
C ASN A 180 1.33 7.92 -11.56
N ASP A 181 1.46 9.06 -10.89
CA ASP A 181 2.03 10.30 -11.43
C ASP A 181 3.46 10.50 -10.93
N ILE A 182 4.41 10.48 -11.87
CA ILE A 182 5.84 10.59 -11.56
C ILE A 182 6.21 11.96 -11.01
N ILE A 183 5.53 13.02 -11.43
CA ILE A 183 5.80 14.39 -10.98
C ILE A 183 5.42 14.51 -9.50
N THR A 184 4.19 14.14 -9.15
CA THR A 184 3.73 14.11 -7.75
C THR A 184 4.61 13.22 -6.89
N LYS A 185 4.95 12.01 -7.37
CA LYS A 185 5.81 11.07 -6.64
C LYS A 185 7.18 11.67 -6.35
N THR A 186 7.82 12.25 -7.36
CA THR A 186 9.15 12.87 -7.25
C THR A 186 9.11 14.01 -6.24
N LEU A 187 8.20 14.98 -6.41
CA LEU A 187 8.13 16.16 -5.55
C LEU A 187 7.85 15.81 -4.09
N ILE A 188 6.88 14.92 -3.83
CA ILE A 188 6.52 14.53 -2.47
C ILE A 188 7.65 13.72 -1.82
N TYR A 189 8.30 12.80 -2.53
CA TYR A 189 9.38 12.00 -1.94
C TYR A 189 10.63 12.80 -1.65
N THR A 190 11.04 13.70 -2.56
CA THR A 190 12.13 14.63 -2.33
C THR A 190 11.90 15.41 -1.04
N ALA A 191 10.71 16.01 -0.89
CA ALA A 191 10.37 16.80 0.28
C ALA A 191 10.29 15.94 1.56
N ALA A 192 9.65 14.78 1.50
CA ALA A 192 9.45 13.91 2.65
C ALA A 192 10.76 13.35 3.22
N ILE A 193 11.65 12.84 2.35
CA ILE A 193 12.94 12.29 2.78
C ILE A 193 13.79 13.40 3.40
N LYS A 194 13.87 14.56 2.73
CA LYS A 194 14.63 15.71 3.22
C LYS A 194 14.12 16.18 4.58
N GLU A 195 12.81 16.30 4.78
CA GLU A 195 12.24 16.73 6.07
C GLU A 195 12.53 15.74 7.20
N ILE A 196 12.37 14.44 6.95
CA ILE A 196 12.58 13.40 7.97
C ILE A 196 14.05 13.32 8.38
N LEU A 197 14.97 13.32 7.41
CA LEU A 197 16.40 13.30 7.69
C LEU A 197 16.79 14.56 8.47
N THR A 198 16.40 15.74 8.01
CA THR A 198 16.63 17.01 8.71
C THR A 198 16.17 16.94 10.18
N LYS A 199 14.94 16.50 10.43
CA LYS A 199 14.41 16.36 11.80
C LYS A 199 15.22 15.36 12.63
N TYR A 200 15.47 14.17 12.13
CA TYR A 200 16.25 13.17 12.87
C TYR A 200 17.67 13.62 13.19
N LEU A 201 18.27 14.47 12.36
CA LEU A 201 19.65 14.91 12.51
C LEU A 201 19.81 16.10 13.46
N ILE A 202 18.81 16.98 13.53
CA ILE A 202 18.90 18.26 14.24
C ILE A 202 18.12 18.26 15.55
N ASP A 203 16.93 17.66 15.54
CA ASP A 203 16.01 17.75 16.67
C ASP A 203 16.46 16.81 17.80
N GLN A 204 16.79 17.41 18.94
CA GLN A 204 17.33 16.71 20.10
C GLN A 204 16.33 15.70 20.68
N ASP A 205 15.03 15.90 20.47
CA ASP A 205 13.99 14.97 20.92
C ASP A 205 14.15 13.59 20.26
N TYR A 206 14.79 13.53 19.09
CA TYR A 206 15.02 12.29 18.35
C TYR A 206 16.44 11.73 18.48
N LYS A 207 17.30 12.33 19.32
CA LYS A 207 18.70 11.91 19.49
C LYS A 207 18.84 10.42 19.80
N ASN A 208 17.95 9.89 20.65
CA ASN A 208 17.93 8.50 21.08
C ASN A 208 16.71 7.73 20.53
N ASP A 209 16.08 8.22 19.45
CA ASP A 209 14.91 7.54 18.88
C ASP A 209 15.32 6.19 18.25
N PRO A 210 14.69 5.07 18.61
CA PRO A 210 15.00 3.77 18.03
C PRO A 210 14.73 3.70 16.51
N ASN A 211 13.83 4.52 15.98
CA ASN A 211 13.50 4.56 14.56
C ASN A 211 14.47 5.40 13.73
N LYS A 212 15.31 6.24 14.36
CA LYS A 212 16.26 7.09 13.65
C LYS A 212 17.26 6.26 12.83
N ASN A 213 17.99 5.36 13.48
CA ASN A 213 18.99 4.52 12.81
C ASN A 213 18.32 3.56 11.82
N ILE A 214 17.17 2.98 12.19
CA ILE A 214 16.39 2.12 11.29
C ILE A 214 16.01 2.87 9.99
N PHE A 215 15.60 4.13 10.11
CA PHE A 215 15.24 4.93 8.95
C PHE A 215 16.45 5.29 8.10
N ILE A 216 17.55 5.72 8.72
CA ILE A 216 18.82 6.02 8.03
C ILE A 216 19.33 4.78 7.29
N ASP A 217 19.33 3.61 7.93
CA ASP A 217 19.74 2.34 7.31
C ASP A 217 18.84 1.97 6.15
N LYS A 218 17.52 2.19 6.27
CA LYS A 218 16.57 1.98 5.17
C LYS A 218 16.82 2.94 4.01
N ILE A 219 17.20 4.20 4.27
CA ILE A 219 17.59 5.15 3.23
C ILE A 219 18.85 4.67 2.53
N ARG A 220 19.90 4.30 3.27
CA ARG A 220 21.14 3.73 2.71
C ARG A 220 20.86 2.50 1.85
N GLN A 221 20.06 1.56 2.36
CA GLN A 221 19.64 0.38 1.60
C GLN A 221 18.88 0.74 0.32
N ASN A 222 18.15 1.85 0.29
CA ASN A 222 17.45 2.35 -0.90
C ASN A 222 18.33 3.20 -1.82
N CYS A 223 19.42 3.79 -1.36
CA CYS A 223 20.39 4.49 -2.22
C CYS A 223 21.31 3.52 -2.98
N GLY A 224 21.54 2.32 -2.43
CA GLY A 224 22.59 1.41 -2.90
C GLY A 224 23.84 1.49 -2.00
N GLU A 225 24.86 0.69 -2.27
CA GLU A 225 26.07 0.58 -1.41
C GLU A 225 26.94 1.85 -1.36
N ASP A 226 26.60 2.88 -2.15
CA ASP A 226 27.44 4.06 -2.35
C ASP A 226 27.13 5.25 -1.42
N LEU A 227 26.08 5.21 -0.58
CA LEU A 227 25.82 6.31 0.36
C LEU A 227 26.79 6.21 1.57
N PRO A 228 27.70 7.18 1.77
CA PRO A 228 28.64 7.15 2.89
C PRO A 228 27.93 7.19 4.24
N GLU A 229 28.64 6.80 5.30
CA GLU A 229 28.14 6.96 6.67
C GLU A 229 27.75 8.42 6.93
N PRO A 230 26.67 8.68 7.68
CA PRO A 230 26.25 10.03 7.98
C PRO A 230 27.34 10.77 8.79
N PRO A 231 27.49 12.08 8.59
CA PRO A 231 28.54 12.85 9.27
C PRO A 231 28.40 12.77 10.79
N LYS A 232 29.54 12.84 11.50
CA LYS A 232 29.56 12.75 12.97
C LYS A 232 28.88 13.94 13.64
N TYR A 233 28.92 15.11 12.99
CA TYR A 233 28.34 16.35 13.46
C TYR A 233 27.33 16.81 12.43
N PHE A 234 26.11 17.06 12.87
CA PHE A 234 25.03 17.54 11.99
C PHE A 234 24.82 19.04 12.10
N LEU A 235 25.27 19.62 13.20
CA LEU A 235 25.12 21.02 13.54
C LEU A 235 26.49 21.69 13.64
N GLU A 236 26.56 22.90 13.12
CA GLU A 236 27.65 23.84 13.36
C GLU A 236 27.57 24.39 14.80
N SER A 237 28.63 25.10 15.20
CA SER A 237 28.70 25.73 16.54
C SER A 237 27.58 26.73 16.82
N ASP A 238 26.96 27.30 15.77
CA ASP A 238 25.85 28.24 15.84
C ASP A 238 24.46 27.58 15.76
N GLN A 239 24.38 26.24 15.85
CA GLN A 239 23.15 25.44 15.74
C GLN A 239 22.53 25.44 14.33
N THR A 240 23.24 25.88 13.30
CA THR A 240 22.82 25.71 11.90
C THR A 240 23.24 24.33 11.38
N ILE A 241 22.61 23.87 10.30
CA ILE A 241 22.98 22.59 9.65
C ILE A 241 24.35 22.76 9.01
N SER A 242 25.28 21.85 9.31
CA SER A 242 26.60 21.85 8.67
C SER A 242 26.50 21.62 7.16
N SER A 243 27.50 22.10 6.41
CA SER A 243 27.60 21.85 4.97
C SER A 243 27.61 20.35 4.68
N ASP A 244 28.45 19.60 5.42
CA ASP A 244 28.57 18.15 5.30
C ASP A 244 27.22 17.43 5.53
N ALA A 245 26.43 17.87 6.52
CA ALA A 245 25.11 17.29 6.77
C ALA A 245 24.10 17.64 5.66
N SER A 246 24.14 18.87 5.15
CA SER A 246 23.28 19.30 4.05
C SER A 246 23.60 18.52 2.76
N GLU A 247 24.88 18.41 2.42
CA GLU A 247 25.37 17.62 1.28
C GLU A 247 25.04 16.14 1.42
N TRP A 248 25.17 15.58 2.62
CA TRP A 248 24.81 14.19 2.88
C TRP A 248 23.30 13.94 2.71
N ILE A 249 22.44 14.86 3.20
CA ILE A 249 20.99 14.76 3.00
C ILE A 249 20.65 14.82 1.51
N ASP A 250 21.26 15.73 0.76
CA ASP A 250 21.01 15.87 -0.67
C ASP A 250 21.48 14.64 -1.44
N ALA A 251 22.66 14.07 -1.11
CA ALA A 251 23.14 12.81 -1.68
C ALA A 251 22.22 11.62 -1.34
N ALA A 252 21.66 11.58 -0.13
CA ALA A 252 20.72 10.55 0.28
C ALA A 252 19.40 10.63 -0.52
N VAL A 253 18.87 11.84 -0.70
CA VAL A 253 17.69 12.08 -1.53
C VAL A 253 17.96 11.72 -2.98
N GLU A 254 19.10 12.17 -3.52
CA GLU A 254 19.52 11.86 -4.88
C GLU A 254 19.60 10.34 -5.10
N GLY A 255 20.29 9.61 -4.23
CA GLY A 255 20.43 8.16 -4.32
C GLY A 255 19.07 7.44 -4.28
N CYS A 256 18.14 7.89 -3.44
CA CYS A 256 16.79 7.32 -3.38
C CYS A 256 16.00 7.53 -4.68
N LEU A 257 16.17 8.67 -5.35
CA LEU A 257 15.45 9.01 -6.58
C LEU A 257 16.10 8.41 -7.83
N ASN A 258 17.42 8.24 -7.81
CA ASN A 258 18.23 7.71 -8.91
C ASN A 258 18.35 6.19 -8.90
N ARG A 259 17.92 5.51 -7.82
CA ARG A 259 17.85 4.05 -7.82
C ARG A 259 16.94 3.55 -8.93
N THR A 260 17.47 2.63 -9.73
CA THR A 260 16.69 1.87 -10.69
C THR A 260 15.66 1.02 -9.95
N VAL A 261 14.39 1.34 -10.16
CA VAL A 261 13.25 0.58 -9.67
C VAL A 261 12.42 0.09 -10.85
N ASN A 262 11.58 -0.92 -10.63
CA ASN A 262 10.61 -1.30 -11.64
C ASN A 262 9.38 -0.40 -11.55
N PHE A 263 9.38 0.72 -12.26
CA PHE A 263 8.23 1.61 -12.31
C PHE A 263 7.42 1.35 -13.59
N GLN A 264 6.17 0.91 -13.44
CA GLN A 264 5.25 0.63 -14.57
C GLN A 264 5.86 -0.33 -15.63
N ASN A 265 6.53 -1.40 -15.21
CA ASN A 265 7.21 -2.40 -16.06
C ASN A 265 8.42 -1.86 -16.84
N LYS A 266 8.97 -0.71 -16.44
CA LYS A 266 10.25 -0.19 -16.93
C LYS A 266 11.26 -0.19 -15.80
N GLN A 267 12.44 -0.76 -16.06
CA GLN A 267 13.60 -0.55 -15.19
C GLN A 267 14.17 0.84 -15.47
N SER A 268 13.84 1.79 -14.61
CA SER A 268 14.36 3.15 -14.67
C SER A 268 14.28 3.77 -13.29
N SER A 269 14.99 4.87 -13.08
CA SER A 269 14.90 5.60 -11.82
C SER A 269 13.72 6.55 -11.83
N ILE A 270 13.25 6.95 -10.64
CA ILE A 270 12.18 7.94 -10.51
C ILE A 270 12.61 9.25 -11.19
N PHE A 271 13.86 9.67 -10.98
CA PHE A 271 14.41 10.89 -11.55
C PHE A 271 14.58 10.83 -13.07
N SER A 272 14.99 9.69 -13.63
CA SER A 272 15.13 9.52 -15.08
C SER A 272 13.77 9.65 -15.77
N ILE A 273 12.72 9.00 -15.25
CA ILE A 273 11.35 9.10 -15.79
C ILE A 273 10.80 10.53 -15.63
N PHE A 274 11.07 11.17 -14.49
CA PHE A 274 10.70 12.57 -14.28
C PHE A 274 11.38 13.49 -15.31
N SER A 275 12.69 13.36 -15.50
CA SER A 275 13.46 14.17 -16.45
C SER A 275 12.97 14.00 -17.89
N GLU A 276 12.65 12.78 -18.33
CA GLU A 276 12.04 12.54 -19.64
C GLU A 276 10.67 13.19 -19.78
N THR A 277 9.83 13.09 -18.74
CA THR A 277 8.50 13.71 -18.71
C THR A 277 8.58 15.23 -18.84
N CYS A 278 9.48 15.89 -18.10
CA CYS A 278 9.72 17.33 -18.21
C CYS A 278 10.22 17.73 -19.61
N LYS A 279 11.18 16.98 -20.17
CA LYS A 279 11.68 17.24 -21.53
C LYS A 279 10.58 17.13 -22.58
N LYS A 280 9.69 16.13 -22.47
CA LYS A 280 8.54 15.98 -23.37
C LYS A 280 7.56 17.14 -23.26
N HIS A 281 7.28 17.61 -22.04
CA HIS A 281 6.42 18.78 -21.85
C HIS A 281 7.03 20.06 -22.44
N ASN A 282 8.35 20.23 -22.38
CA ASN A 282 9.04 21.36 -23.01
C ASN A 282 9.08 21.25 -24.54
N LEU A 283 9.15 20.04 -25.11
CA LEU A 283 9.10 19.84 -26.56
C LEU A 283 7.68 20.08 -27.11
N SER A 284 6.63 19.67 -26.38
CA SER A 284 5.24 19.93 -26.80
C SER A 284 4.83 21.41 -26.74
N ALA A 285 5.62 22.26 -26.08
CA ALA A 285 5.38 23.70 -26.04
C ALA A 285 6.07 24.47 -27.19
N ASN A 286 7.02 23.83 -27.89
CA ASN A 286 7.79 24.45 -28.98
C ASN A 286 7.31 24.04 -30.39
N ASP A 287 6.31 23.16 -30.49
CA ASP A 287 5.71 22.73 -31.76
C ASP A 287 4.40 23.50 -32.10
N GLU A 288 4.05 24.52 -31.31
CA GLU A 288 2.91 25.43 -31.54
C GLU A 288 3.35 26.91 -31.73
N ASP A 289 4.47 27.16 -32.41
CA ASP A 289 4.83 28.48 -32.96
C ASP A 289 5.16 28.39 -34.46
#